data_AF-A0A074ME39-F1
#
_entry.id   AF-A0A074ME39-F1
#
_cell.length_a   1.000
_cell.length_b   1.000
_cell.length_c   1.000
_cell.angle_alpha   90.00
_cell.angle_beta   90.00
_cell.angle_gamma   90.00
#
_symmetry.space_group_name_H-M   'P 1'
#
loop_
_entity.id
_entity.type
_entity.pdbx_description
1 polymer ?
#
loop_
_entity_poly.entity_id
_entity_poly.type
_entity_poly.pdbx_seq_one_letter_code
_entity_poly.pdbx_strand_id
1 'polypeptide(L)'
;MSSQHMNERIHQYLDEDLSPAERDEFEAHLARCADCQEELKAMGSGIQLLTGAVWVKAPAGFTENLMAELNTMHPPKRNWRVPVMKYTGIAAAVLLVFGLGISLSAPSKFALQADNTQGLIVADNKVIVPAGTEYNGDITIENGDVEVRGKVNGNVIALNGKVYRMAGADISGETEEVDQAMEKVVFYAKRVWDGLVK
;
A
#
# COMPACT_ATOMS: atom_id res chain seq x y z
N MET A 1 -33.61 34.27 32.85
CA MET A 1 -32.79 34.43 31.64
C MET A 1 -31.72 35.45 31.96
N SER A 2 -30.44 35.12 31.73
CA SER A 2 -29.31 36.02 32.03
C SER A 2 -29.37 37.25 31.11
N SER A 3 -28.88 38.39 31.60
CA SER A 3 -28.84 39.66 30.86
C SER A 3 -28.19 39.55 29.48
N GLN A 4 -27.19 38.66 29.32
CA GLN A 4 -26.50 38.43 28.04
C GLN A 4 -27.40 37.85 26.95
N HIS A 5 -28.36 36.98 27.32
CA HIS A 5 -29.26 36.34 26.37
C HIS A 5 -30.31 37.31 25.81
N MET A 6 -30.58 38.42 26.51
CA MET A 6 -31.53 39.44 26.04
C MET A 6 -30.90 40.41 25.05
N ASN A 7 -29.64 40.79 25.27
CA ASN A 7 -28.89 41.64 24.35
C ASN A 7 -28.71 40.95 22.98
N GLU A 8 -28.41 39.66 22.98
CA GLU A 8 -28.32 38.86 21.74
C GLU A 8 -29.66 38.82 20.97
N ARG A 9 -30.79 38.69 21.68
CA ARG A 9 -32.13 38.73 21.07
C ARG A 9 -32.48 40.10 20.50
N ILE A 10 -32.01 41.19 21.11
CA ILE A 10 -32.17 42.56 20.57
C ILE A 10 -31.42 42.68 19.23
N HIS A 11 -30.18 42.19 19.15
CA HIS A 11 -29.42 42.19 17.90
C HIS A 11 -30.10 41.36 16.82
N GLN A 12 -30.48 40.12 17.11
CA GLN A 12 -31.21 39.25 16.17
C GLN A 12 -32.52 39.88 15.69
N TYR A 13 -33.23 40.61 16.56
CA TYR A 13 -34.46 41.32 16.19
C TYR A 13 -34.19 42.48 15.23
N LEU A 14 -33.12 43.26 15.45
CA LEU A 14 -32.72 44.38 14.59
C LEU A 14 -32.18 43.92 13.23
N ASP A 15 -31.52 42.77 13.18
CA ASP A 15 -30.94 42.17 11.97
C ASP A 15 -31.95 41.30 11.18
N GLU A 16 -33.21 41.21 11.64
CA GLU A 16 -34.27 40.38 11.07
C GLU A 16 -33.93 38.87 11.03
N ASP A 17 -33.12 38.39 11.97
CA ASP A 17 -32.60 37.00 12.03
C ASP A 17 -33.40 36.09 12.99
N LEU A 18 -34.50 36.59 13.56
CA LEU A 18 -35.42 35.80 14.40
C LEU A 18 -36.45 35.05 13.55
N SER A 19 -36.76 33.80 13.94
CA SER A 19 -37.91 33.10 13.36
C SER A 19 -39.23 33.77 13.77
N PRO A 20 -40.34 33.58 13.02
CA PRO A 20 -41.63 34.20 13.35
C PRO A 20 -42.11 33.91 14.78
N ALA A 21 -41.94 32.67 15.25
CA ALA A 21 -42.34 32.28 16.62
C ALA A 21 -41.49 32.97 17.70
N GLU A 22 -40.17 33.05 17.49
CA GLU A 22 -39.26 33.74 18.43
C GLU A 22 -39.50 35.25 18.47
N ARG A 23 -39.88 35.82 17.32
CA ARG A 23 -40.26 37.22 17.21
C ARG A 23 -41.52 37.52 18.03
N ASP A 24 -42.57 36.71 17.89
CA ASP A 24 -43.80 36.88 18.68
C ASP A 24 -43.53 36.78 20.19
N GLU A 25 -42.71 35.82 20.61
CA GLU A 25 -42.28 35.67 22.00
C GLU A 25 -41.49 36.89 22.50
N PHE A 26 -40.59 37.42 21.67
CA PHE A 26 -39.78 38.58 22.00
C PHE A 26 -40.60 39.87 22.05
N GLU A 27 -41.54 40.07 21.13
CA GLU A 27 -42.47 41.20 21.15
C GLU A 27 -43.38 41.16 22.40
N ALA A 28 -43.84 39.96 22.79
CA ALA A 28 -44.58 39.77 24.04
C ALA A 28 -43.73 40.11 25.29
N HIS A 29 -42.42 39.86 25.24
CA HIS A 29 -41.48 40.26 26.29
C HIS A 29 -41.27 41.78 26.31
N LEU A 30 -41.05 42.40 25.16
CA LEU A 30 -40.90 43.85 25.02
C LEU A 30 -42.12 44.58 25.58
N ALA A 31 -43.34 44.06 25.39
CA ALA A 31 -44.55 44.66 25.95
C ALA A 31 -44.58 44.70 27.50
N ARG A 32 -43.74 43.91 28.18
CA ARG A 32 -43.75 43.72 29.64
C ARG A 32 -42.47 44.20 30.34
N CYS A 33 -41.38 44.44 29.60
CA CYS A 33 -40.08 44.80 30.15
C CYS A 33 -39.63 46.19 29.66
N ALA A 34 -39.65 47.18 30.57
CA ALA A 34 -39.25 48.56 30.24
C ALA A 34 -37.74 48.67 29.93
N ASP A 35 -36.90 47.93 30.65
CA ASP A 35 -35.44 47.95 30.48
C ASP A 35 -35.05 47.50 29.05
N CYS A 36 -35.66 46.43 28.55
CA CYS A 36 -35.38 45.94 27.19
C CYS A 36 -35.93 46.88 26.10
N GLN A 37 -37.02 47.62 26.37
CA GLN A 37 -37.50 48.65 25.45
C GLN A 37 -36.52 49.84 25.36
N GLU A 38 -35.93 50.24 26.48
CA GLU A 38 -34.94 51.32 26.52
C GLU A 38 -33.67 50.93 25.77
N GLU A 39 -33.18 49.71 25.99
CA GLU A 39 -32.00 49.17 25.29
C GLU A 39 -32.24 49.08 23.77
N LEU A 40 -33.40 48.59 23.33
CA LEU A 40 -33.78 48.53 21.91
C LEU A 40 -33.83 49.94 21.28
N LYS A 41 -34.38 50.93 21.98
CA LYS A 41 -34.43 52.33 21.49
C LYS A 41 -33.04 52.94 21.40
N ALA A 42 -32.18 52.71 22.39
CA ALA A 42 -30.82 53.20 22.40
C ALA A 42 -30.04 52.67 21.17
N MET A 43 -30.13 51.36 20.89
CA MET A 43 -29.49 50.75 19.73
C MET A 43 -30.11 51.20 18.40
N GLY A 44 -31.44 51.24 18.31
CA GLY A 44 -32.16 51.70 17.11
C GLY A 44 -31.87 53.15 16.73
N SER A 45 -31.60 54.02 17.71
CA SER A 45 -31.24 55.42 17.45
C SER A 45 -29.91 55.56 16.68
N GLY A 46 -28.94 54.67 16.93
CA GLY A 46 -27.69 54.62 16.19
C GLY A 46 -27.88 54.18 14.74
N ILE A 47 -28.75 53.18 14.50
CA ILE A 47 -29.13 52.75 13.16
C ILE A 47 -29.80 53.90 12.41
N GLN A 48 -30.73 54.61 13.06
CA GLN A 48 -31.43 55.74 12.44
C GLN A 48 -30.46 56.87 12.02
N LEU A 49 -29.46 57.17 12.86
CA LEU A 49 -28.40 58.12 12.53
C LEU A 49 -27.61 57.70 11.29
N LEU A 50 -27.30 56.41 11.16
CA LEU A 50 -26.57 55.85 10.02
C LEU A 50 -27.43 55.78 8.75
N THR A 51 -28.73 55.51 8.86
CA THR A 51 -29.65 55.52 7.71
C THR A 51 -29.82 56.92 7.11
N GLY A 52 -29.63 57.97 7.91
CA GLY A 52 -29.56 59.35 7.44
C GLY A 52 -28.21 59.77 6.87
N ALA A 53 -27.18 58.91 6.96
CA ALA A 53 -25.87 59.19 6.42
C ALA A 53 -25.88 59.11 4.89
N VAL A 54 -25.10 59.98 4.25
CA VAL A 54 -24.98 60.01 2.79
C VAL A 54 -24.35 58.70 2.32
N TRP A 55 -25.06 58.00 1.43
CA TRP A 55 -24.53 56.81 0.78
C TRP A 55 -23.34 57.20 -0.09
N VAL A 56 -22.12 56.86 0.35
CA VAL A 56 -20.90 57.16 -0.40
C VAL A 56 -20.76 56.13 -1.51
N LYS A 57 -20.84 56.61 -2.75
CA LYS A 57 -20.58 55.76 -3.92
C LYS A 57 -19.13 55.27 -3.88
N ALA A 58 -18.95 53.96 -4.00
CA ALA A 58 -17.63 53.36 -4.11
C ALA A 58 -16.84 53.99 -5.26
N PRO A 59 -15.51 54.20 -5.10
CA PRO A 59 -14.67 54.74 -6.16
C PRO A 59 -14.71 53.83 -7.40
N ALA A 60 -14.50 54.42 -8.58
CA ALA A 60 -14.47 53.67 -9.82
C ALA A 60 -13.37 52.59 -9.78
N GLY A 61 -13.70 51.36 -10.18
CA GLY A 61 -12.76 50.23 -10.20
C GLY A 61 -12.61 49.48 -8.87
N PHE A 62 -13.39 49.82 -7.83
CA PHE A 62 -13.28 49.17 -6.51
C PHE A 62 -13.48 47.65 -6.60
N THR A 63 -14.53 47.20 -7.28
CA THR A 63 -14.85 45.78 -7.41
C THR A 63 -13.78 45.04 -8.19
N GLU A 64 -13.29 45.61 -9.29
CA GLU A 64 -12.25 45.02 -10.12
C GLU A 64 -10.93 44.88 -9.36
N ASN A 65 -10.52 45.93 -8.63
CA ASN A 65 -9.30 45.92 -7.82
C ASN A 65 -9.40 44.92 -6.66
N LEU A 66 -10.54 44.88 -5.96
CA LEU A 66 -10.77 43.93 -4.89
C LEU A 66 -10.73 42.48 -5.40
N MET A 67 -11.38 42.20 -6.53
CA MET A 67 -11.37 40.86 -7.12
C MET A 67 -9.98 40.46 -7.62
N ALA A 68 -9.21 41.40 -8.16
CA ALA A 68 -7.82 41.14 -8.56
C ALA A 68 -6.97 40.74 -7.33
N GLU A 69 -7.13 41.43 -6.21
CA GLU A 69 -6.37 41.18 -4.98
C GLU A 69 -6.83 39.91 -4.25
N LEU A 70 -8.13 39.58 -4.25
CA LEU A 70 -8.61 38.30 -3.71
C LEU A 70 -8.10 37.10 -4.50
N ASN A 71 -7.98 37.22 -5.82
CA ASN A 71 -7.46 36.16 -6.67
C ASN A 71 -5.97 35.87 -6.43
N THR A 72 -5.18 36.85 -5.97
CA THR A 72 -3.76 36.62 -5.61
C THR A 72 -3.62 35.97 -4.23
N MET A 73 -4.63 36.08 -3.36
CA MET A 73 -4.64 35.44 -2.04
C MET A 73 -5.07 33.97 -2.06
N HIS A 74 -5.51 33.43 -3.21
CA HIS A 74 -5.83 32.02 -3.30
C HIS A 74 -4.57 31.18 -3.07
N PRO A 75 -4.58 30.24 -2.08
CA PRO A 75 -3.43 29.37 -1.86
C PRO A 75 -3.13 28.63 -3.16
N PRO A 76 -1.85 28.48 -3.55
CA PRO A 76 -1.50 27.82 -4.80
C PRO A 76 -2.20 26.46 -4.83
N LYS A 77 -2.94 26.17 -5.91
CA LYS A 77 -3.65 24.89 -6.06
C LYS A 77 -2.63 23.77 -5.81
N ARG A 78 -2.73 23.13 -4.63
CA ARG A 78 -1.80 22.08 -4.22
C ARG A 78 -1.96 20.94 -5.21
N ASN A 79 -1.04 20.87 -6.17
CA ASN A 79 -1.12 19.91 -7.24
C ASN A 79 -0.77 18.53 -6.65
N TRP A 80 -1.77 17.82 -6.14
CA TRP A 80 -1.59 16.54 -5.43
C TRP A 80 -1.06 15.42 -6.35
N ARG A 81 -1.03 15.68 -7.67
CA ARG A 81 -0.48 14.77 -8.67
C ARG A 81 1.05 14.74 -8.74
N VAL A 82 1.76 15.69 -8.13
CA VAL A 82 3.21 15.86 -8.36
C VAL A 82 4.13 15.02 -7.46
N PRO A 83 3.78 14.58 -6.23
CA PRO A 83 4.70 13.72 -5.46
C PRO A 83 4.46 12.23 -5.71
N VAL A 84 3.28 11.79 -6.16
CA VAL A 84 2.99 10.36 -6.33
C VAL A 84 3.75 9.77 -7.52
N MET A 85 3.82 10.50 -8.64
CA MET A 85 4.53 10.06 -9.85
C MET A 85 6.04 9.89 -9.63
N LYS A 86 6.63 10.55 -8.62
CA LYS A 86 8.06 10.44 -8.31
C LYS A 86 8.42 9.11 -7.66
N TYR A 87 7.47 8.45 -7.00
CA TYR A 87 7.72 7.22 -6.23
C TYR A 87 7.06 5.97 -6.83
N THR A 88 6.15 6.12 -7.81
CA THR A 88 5.51 4.97 -8.48
C THR A 88 6.50 4.05 -9.19
N GLY A 89 7.55 4.61 -9.80
CA GLY A 89 8.60 3.82 -10.45
C GLY A 89 9.42 2.98 -9.46
N ILE A 90 9.75 3.54 -8.29
CA ILE A 90 10.52 2.85 -7.24
C ILE A 90 9.69 1.72 -6.63
N ALA A 91 8.40 1.97 -6.34
CA ALA A 91 7.52 0.96 -5.78
C ALA A 91 7.34 -0.25 -6.71
N ALA A 92 7.18 -0.01 -8.02
CA ALA A 92 7.08 -1.08 -9.02
C ALA A 92 8.36 -1.91 -9.12
N ALA A 93 9.54 -1.28 -9.06
CA ALA A 93 10.82 -1.97 -9.07
C ALA A 93 11.03 -2.84 -7.81
N VAL A 94 10.67 -2.33 -6.63
CA VAL A 94 10.76 -3.09 -5.37
C VAL A 94 9.84 -4.31 -5.39
N LEU A 95 8.60 -4.15 -5.87
CA LEU A 95 7.67 -5.28 -6.01
C LEU A 95 8.14 -6.32 -7.02
N LEU A 96 8.77 -5.91 -8.12
CA LEU A 96 9.35 -6.86 -9.08
C LEU A 96 10.54 -7.62 -8.48
N VAL A 97 11.44 -6.93 -7.78
CA VAL A 97 12.61 -7.57 -7.16
C VAL A 97 12.16 -8.51 -6.03
N PHE A 98 11.23 -8.09 -5.18
CA PHE A 98 10.69 -8.96 -4.13
C PHE A 98 9.87 -10.11 -4.72
N GLY A 99 9.03 -9.87 -5.71
CA GLY A 99 8.22 -10.90 -6.37
C GLY A 99 9.08 -11.97 -7.05
N LEU A 100 10.11 -11.54 -7.79
CA LEU A 100 11.08 -12.46 -8.40
C LEU A 100 11.93 -13.16 -7.33
N GLY A 101 12.37 -12.46 -6.30
CA GLY A 101 13.14 -13.03 -5.19
C GLY A 101 12.38 -14.13 -4.45
N ILE A 102 11.09 -13.91 -4.17
CA ILE A 102 10.21 -14.91 -3.54
C ILE A 102 9.98 -16.09 -4.49
N SER A 103 9.76 -15.83 -5.79
CA SER A 103 9.56 -16.90 -6.77
C SER A 103 10.81 -17.77 -6.97
N LEU A 104 12.01 -17.21 -6.90
CA LEU A 104 13.26 -17.96 -6.98
C LEU A 104 13.62 -18.65 -5.65
N SER A 105 13.14 -18.13 -4.52
CA SER A 105 13.38 -18.71 -3.19
C SER A 105 12.34 -19.76 -2.78
N ALA A 106 11.41 -20.12 -3.69
CA ALA A 106 10.48 -21.20 -3.45
C ALA A 106 11.28 -22.51 -3.21
N PRO A 107 11.06 -23.20 -2.08
CA PRO A 107 11.81 -24.42 -1.78
C PRO A 107 11.53 -25.45 -2.87
N SER A 108 12.60 -25.95 -3.49
CA SER A 108 12.51 -26.98 -4.51
C SER A 108 11.98 -28.26 -3.87
N LYS A 109 10.87 -28.78 -4.40
CA LYS A 109 10.20 -29.97 -3.85
C LYS A 109 10.95 -31.22 -4.31
N PHE A 110 11.05 -32.22 -3.43
CA PHE A 110 11.57 -33.53 -3.78
C PHE A 110 10.68 -34.18 -4.84
N ALA A 111 11.29 -34.64 -5.95
CA ALA A 111 10.60 -35.41 -6.97
C ALA A 111 11.45 -36.63 -7.33
N LEU A 112 10.82 -37.80 -7.35
CA LEU A 112 11.43 -39.05 -7.77
C LEU A 112 10.75 -39.51 -9.05
N GLN A 113 11.52 -39.75 -10.09
CA GLN A 113 11.07 -40.37 -11.32
C GLN A 113 11.88 -41.65 -11.55
N ALA A 114 11.19 -42.79 -11.47
CA ALA A 114 11.78 -44.11 -11.60
C ALA A 114 10.87 -44.99 -12.47
N ASP A 115 11.46 -45.76 -13.39
CA ASP A 115 10.73 -46.65 -14.29
C ASP A 115 9.96 -47.76 -13.54
N ASN A 116 10.47 -48.16 -12.37
CA ASN A 116 9.82 -49.10 -11.47
C ASN A 116 10.03 -48.65 -10.01
N THR A 117 9.02 -48.78 -9.15
CA THR A 117 9.12 -48.38 -7.72
C THR A 117 9.31 -49.57 -6.78
N GLN A 118 9.33 -50.79 -7.31
CA GLN A 118 9.44 -52.01 -6.51
C GLN A 118 10.86 -52.18 -5.96
N GLY A 119 10.97 -52.28 -4.63
CA GLY A 119 12.24 -52.51 -3.93
C GLY A 119 13.04 -51.25 -3.56
N LEU A 120 12.55 -50.05 -3.92
CA LEU A 120 13.16 -48.78 -3.53
C LEU A 120 12.64 -48.33 -2.15
N ILE A 121 13.54 -47.86 -1.28
CA ILE A 121 13.19 -47.28 0.02
C ILE A 121 13.38 -45.77 -0.07
N VAL A 122 12.29 -45.01 0.07
CA VAL A 122 12.33 -43.53 0.10
C VAL A 122 12.28 -43.07 1.55
N ALA A 123 13.33 -42.43 2.03
CA ALA A 123 13.43 -41.90 3.40
C ALA A 123 14.14 -40.55 3.39
N ASP A 124 13.55 -39.53 4.04
CA ASP A 124 14.17 -38.21 4.25
C ASP A 124 14.84 -37.59 3.00
N ASN A 125 14.10 -37.44 1.89
CA ASN A 125 14.61 -36.93 0.61
C ASN A 125 15.74 -37.78 -0.02
N LYS A 126 15.93 -39.01 0.43
CA LYS A 126 16.91 -39.95 -0.10
C LYS A 126 16.22 -41.21 -0.62
N VAL A 127 16.68 -41.70 -1.76
CA VAL A 127 16.24 -43.00 -2.31
C VAL A 127 17.36 -44.00 -2.15
N ILE A 128 17.02 -45.09 -1.47
CA ILE A 128 17.96 -46.15 -1.11
C ILE A 128 17.62 -47.39 -1.93
N VAL A 129 18.60 -47.87 -2.68
CA VAL A 129 18.56 -49.21 -3.31
C VAL A 129 19.21 -50.18 -2.33
N PRO A 130 18.45 -51.07 -1.66
CA PRO A 130 18.98 -51.94 -0.62
C PRO A 130 19.98 -52.98 -1.16
N ALA A 131 20.82 -53.51 -0.26
CA ALA A 131 21.79 -54.55 -0.62
C ALA A 131 21.06 -55.88 -0.94
N GLY A 132 21.50 -56.58 -1.98
CA GLY A 132 20.90 -57.86 -2.40
C GLY A 132 19.72 -57.75 -3.37
N THR A 133 19.30 -56.53 -3.75
CA THR A 133 18.30 -56.31 -4.81
C THR A 133 18.95 -55.85 -6.10
N GLU A 134 18.46 -56.37 -7.22
CA GLU A 134 18.82 -55.95 -8.57
C GLU A 134 17.67 -55.12 -9.15
N TYR A 135 17.93 -53.84 -9.37
CA TYR A 135 16.97 -52.90 -9.94
C TYR A 135 17.24 -52.72 -11.43
N ASN A 136 16.24 -52.94 -12.28
CA ASN A 136 16.35 -52.77 -13.73
C ASN A 136 15.51 -51.57 -14.17
N GLY A 137 16.16 -50.51 -14.67
CA GLY A 137 15.51 -49.28 -15.10
C GLY A 137 16.29 -48.03 -14.68
N ASP A 138 15.87 -46.87 -15.18
CA ASP A 138 16.52 -45.60 -14.89
C ASP A 138 15.94 -44.96 -13.62
N ILE A 139 16.79 -44.25 -12.87
CA ILE A 139 16.42 -43.52 -11.65
C ILE A 139 16.87 -42.06 -11.81
N THR A 140 15.91 -41.16 -11.79
CA THR A 140 16.14 -39.71 -11.79
C THR A 140 15.55 -39.10 -10.52
N ILE A 141 16.38 -38.37 -9.77
CA ILE A 141 15.97 -37.72 -8.51
C ILE A 141 16.19 -36.23 -8.62
N GLU A 142 15.19 -35.44 -8.24
CA GLU A 142 15.30 -33.99 -8.10
C GLU A 142 15.28 -33.59 -6.61
N ASN A 143 16.26 -32.78 -6.22
CA ASN A 143 16.40 -32.21 -4.87
C ASN A 143 16.49 -33.29 -3.77
N GLY A 144 17.19 -34.38 -4.05
CA GLY A 144 17.34 -35.53 -3.15
C GLY A 144 18.54 -36.41 -3.48
N ASP A 145 18.99 -37.17 -2.49
CA ASP A 145 20.19 -38.01 -2.61
C ASP A 145 19.83 -39.44 -3.06
N VAL A 146 20.71 -40.06 -3.84
CA VAL A 146 20.60 -41.49 -4.19
C VAL A 146 21.63 -42.26 -3.37
N GLU A 147 21.24 -43.34 -2.71
CA GLU A 147 22.16 -44.25 -2.05
C GLU A 147 22.02 -45.66 -2.60
N VAL A 148 23.04 -46.10 -3.34
CA VAL A 148 23.06 -47.41 -3.99
C VAL A 148 23.88 -48.38 -3.14
N ARG A 149 23.19 -49.37 -2.56
CA ARG A 149 23.79 -50.48 -1.80
C ARG A 149 23.70 -51.83 -2.52
N GLY A 150 22.89 -51.91 -3.58
CA GLY A 150 22.65 -53.11 -4.39
C GLY A 150 23.17 -52.98 -5.83
N LYS A 151 22.53 -53.68 -6.77
CA LYS A 151 22.84 -53.59 -8.20
C LYS A 151 21.79 -52.76 -8.94
N VAL A 152 22.23 -51.82 -9.76
CA VAL A 152 21.36 -51.00 -10.63
C VAL A 152 21.76 -51.23 -12.08
N ASN A 153 20.85 -51.79 -12.85
CA ASN A 153 20.97 -51.99 -14.29
C ASN A 153 20.23 -50.86 -15.03
N GLY A 154 20.84 -49.70 -15.07
CA GLY A 154 20.28 -48.47 -15.63
C GLY A 154 21.05 -47.23 -15.22
N ASN A 155 20.61 -46.07 -15.69
CA ASN A 155 21.24 -44.79 -15.41
C ASN A 155 20.75 -44.21 -14.07
N VAL A 156 21.66 -43.56 -13.36
CA VAL A 156 21.35 -42.89 -12.09
C VAL A 156 21.70 -41.43 -12.22
N ILE A 157 20.66 -40.59 -12.23
CA ILE A 157 20.79 -39.14 -12.41
C ILE A 157 20.29 -38.44 -11.16
N ALA A 158 21.14 -37.63 -10.54
CA ALA A 158 20.77 -36.79 -9.42
C ALA A 158 20.82 -35.30 -9.84
N LEU A 159 19.65 -34.68 -9.89
CA LEU A 159 19.44 -33.26 -10.20
C LEU A 159 19.34 -32.50 -8.87
N ASN A 160 20.34 -31.67 -8.55
CA ASN A 160 20.48 -31.00 -7.25
C ASN A 160 20.52 -31.99 -6.06
N GLY A 161 21.33 -33.04 -6.16
CA GLY A 161 21.51 -34.09 -5.14
C GLY A 161 22.79 -34.89 -5.38
N LYS A 162 23.18 -35.76 -4.43
CA LYS A 162 24.42 -36.54 -4.52
C LYS A 162 24.15 -38.03 -4.70
N VAL A 163 25.04 -38.71 -5.44
CA VAL A 163 24.97 -40.17 -5.61
C VAL A 163 26.01 -40.86 -4.72
N TYR A 164 25.53 -41.60 -3.71
CA TYR A 164 26.36 -42.37 -2.77
C TYR A 164 26.41 -43.84 -3.19
N ARG A 165 27.59 -44.29 -3.64
CA ARG A 165 27.87 -45.70 -3.95
C ARG A 165 28.54 -46.40 -2.77
N MET A 166 27.87 -47.40 -2.18
CA MET A 166 28.43 -48.18 -1.07
C MET A 166 29.32 -49.34 -1.54
N ALA A 167 30.17 -49.85 -0.66
CA ALA A 167 31.07 -50.97 -0.96
C ALA A 167 30.28 -52.24 -1.32
N GLY A 168 30.47 -52.75 -2.54
CA GLY A 168 29.73 -53.91 -3.08
C GLY A 168 28.54 -53.56 -3.97
N ALA A 169 28.26 -52.27 -4.19
CA ALA A 169 27.25 -51.81 -5.13
C ALA A 169 27.79 -51.73 -6.57
N ASP A 170 26.93 -52.07 -7.54
CA ASP A 170 27.25 -52.07 -8.96
C ASP A 170 26.22 -51.25 -9.73
N ILE A 171 26.69 -50.36 -10.62
CA ILE A 171 25.84 -49.50 -11.44
C ILE A 171 26.30 -49.70 -12.87
N SER A 172 25.44 -50.27 -13.71
CA SER A 172 25.79 -50.60 -15.10
C SER A 172 25.74 -49.39 -16.05
N GLY A 173 24.95 -48.37 -15.70
CA GLY A 173 24.74 -47.17 -16.50
C GLY A 173 25.61 -45.98 -16.09
N GLU A 174 25.34 -44.84 -16.72
CA GLU A 174 26.06 -43.59 -16.47
C GLU A 174 25.54 -42.90 -15.21
N THR A 175 26.45 -42.30 -14.44
CA THR A 175 26.13 -41.52 -13.25
C THR A 175 26.36 -40.05 -13.54
N GLU A 176 25.29 -39.26 -13.55
CA GLU A 176 25.37 -37.80 -13.75
C GLU A 176 24.86 -37.06 -12.51
N GLU A 177 25.68 -36.12 -12.01
CA GLU A 177 25.34 -35.16 -10.96
C GLU A 177 25.23 -33.78 -11.60
N VAL A 178 24.01 -33.24 -11.69
CA VAL A 178 23.75 -31.94 -12.33
C VAL A 178 23.36 -30.93 -11.27
N ASP A 179 24.29 -30.02 -10.96
CA ASP A 179 24.10 -28.94 -9.98
C ASP A 179 23.80 -27.61 -10.70
N GLN A 180 22.59 -27.06 -10.54
CA GLN A 180 22.18 -25.80 -11.19
C GLN A 180 22.84 -24.51 -10.61
N ALA A 181 23.78 -24.63 -9.67
CA ALA A 181 24.15 -23.51 -8.80
C ALA A 181 25.18 -22.52 -9.39
N MET A 182 26.06 -22.92 -10.32
CA MET A 182 27.21 -22.07 -10.68
C MET A 182 26.95 -21.08 -11.83
N GLU A 183 26.03 -21.39 -12.75
CA GLU A 183 25.82 -20.55 -13.94
C GLU A 183 24.95 -19.31 -13.66
N LYS A 184 23.94 -19.43 -12.78
CA LYS A 184 23.03 -18.34 -12.43
C LYS A 184 23.72 -17.22 -11.64
N VAL A 185 24.66 -17.56 -10.75
CA VAL A 185 25.36 -16.58 -9.90
C VAL A 185 26.22 -15.64 -10.74
N VAL A 186 26.94 -16.17 -11.74
CA VAL A 186 27.75 -15.37 -12.66
C VAL A 186 26.88 -14.45 -13.52
N PHE A 187 25.72 -14.93 -13.98
CA PHE A 187 24.77 -14.14 -14.76
C PHE A 187 24.20 -12.94 -13.96
N TYR A 188 23.80 -13.16 -12.71
CA TYR A 188 23.28 -12.08 -11.86
C TYR A 188 24.37 -11.08 -11.45
N ALA A 189 25.58 -11.54 -11.14
CA ALA A 189 26.70 -10.66 -10.77
C ALA A 189 27.06 -9.69 -11.91
N LYS A 190 27.08 -10.16 -13.15
CA LYS A 190 27.42 -9.34 -14.33
C LYS A 190 26.39 -8.23 -14.60
N ARG A 191 25.11 -8.53 -14.36
CA ARG A 191 24.00 -7.59 -14.62
C ARG A 191 23.92 -6.46 -13.59
N VAL A 192 24.36 -6.71 -12.36
CA VAL A 192 24.47 -5.67 -11.32
C VAL A 192 25.65 -4.74 -11.59
N TRP A 193 26.78 -5.28 -12.06
CA TRP A 193 27.98 -4.49 -12.37
C TRP A 193 27.75 -3.52 -13.55
N ASP A 194 27.17 -3.98 -14.66
CA ASP A 194 26.90 -3.12 -15.83
C ASP A 194 25.84 -2.03 -15.56
N GLY A 195 24.96 -2.23 -14.57
CA GLY A 195 23.98 -1.23 -14.14
C GLY A 195 24.55 -0.13 -13.24
N LEU A 196 25.73 -0.32 -12.64
CA LEU A 196 26.39 0.64 -11.74
C LEU A 196 27.47 1.49 -12.45
N VAL A 197 27.92 1.08 -13.63
CA VAL A 197 28.99 1.74 -14.41
C VAL A 197 28.41 2.74 -15.45
N LYS A 198 27.10 2.97 -15.45
CA LYS A 198 26.40 3.90 -16.36
C LYS A 198 25.66 4.98 -15.57
#